data_AF-A0A4P5SWT8-F1
#
_entry.id   AF-A0A4P5SWT8-F1
#
_cell.length_a   1.000
_cell.length_b   1.000
_cell.length_c   1.000
_cell.angle_alpha   90.00
_cell.angle_beta   90.00
_cell.angle_gamma   90.00
#
_symmetry.space_group_name_H-M   'P 1'
#
loop_
_entity.id
_entity.type
_entity.pdbx_description
1 polymer ?
#
loop_
_entity_poly.entity_id
_entity_poly.type
_entity_poly.pdbx_seq_one_letter_code
_entity_poly.pdbx_strand_id
1 'polypeptide(L)'
;MAGGTIVGIDIGSQLMKVVEMRKSGAGIEVTALDLAPTPQEAIDNGLIIDSQLLGKALKDLLAKAHVSAKKCVSSISGQSAVVVRVIEVPQVNESELAQQMQFEAERQVPFSITESVMDFCTIPRMTPLADGQPMEVLLAVAQTDFVDKHLEVLKAAGLKPDSIDVEPLAIGRALLDIPQTPQEPGHTIAIINIGASNTDISIFRDKLLAFPRTVPLAGDQLTRAISDYLSVDLVTAEQYKREYGEVLLDHVGQSGTFTGQNDIANTGGFMTFGAEASSPNMSMPFDFSTTSTIPTFATEEQSPFAVPGAAPVASPFDFAANTGTTTSETAMGSGQFGTMEQPAAPSGTFEQGNTGFASGTSEGGFMQTVEVVNPTSFIPPTGDMTGTGEVMNTGESAALNMKAQVFNCIAPVLAEMVQEIRRSLDYFQGRNENSPIHEIWITGGTASLKGLAPFLQQELGIPTLVADPLSGVRVTSRNYSPEHLQELASLFPVCLGLGARDLVAVPGGKRKR
;
A
#
# COMPACT_ATOMS: atom_id res chain seq x y z
N MET A 1 16.59 7.23 26.54
CA MET A 1 15.49 6.25 26.44
C MET A 1 15.85 5.29 25.33
N ALA A 2 16.20 4.04 25.63
CA ALA A 2 16.34 3.02 24.58
C ALA A 2 14.97 2.90 23.91
N GLY A 3 14.88 3.25 22.61
CA GLY A 3 13.61 3.25 21.89
C GLY A 3 13.03 1.85 21.88
N GLY A 4 11.78 1.70 22.34
CA GLY A 4 11.09 0.42 22.28
C GLY A 4 11.02 -0.11 20.85
N THR A 5 10.97 -1.44 20.69
CA THR A 5 10.70 -2.07 19.41
C THR A 5 9.23 -1.88 19.04
N ILE A 6 8.98 -1.68 17.75
CA ILE A 6 7.64 -1.53 17.18
C ILE A 6 7.55 -2.34 15.91
N VAL A 7 6.38 -2.93 15.62
CA VAL A 7 6.14 -3.64 14.37
C VAL A 7 5.26 -2.81 13.45
N GLY A 8 5.74 -2.53 12.25
CA GLY A 8 4.94 -2.06 11.13
C GLY A 8 4.29 -3.25 10.44
N ILE A 9 3.01 -3.13 10.10
CA ILE A 9 2.22 -4.21 9.50
C ILE A 9 1.41 -3.66 8.34
N ASP A 10 1.67 -4.19 7.15
CA ASP A 10 0.88 -3.92 5.96
C ASP A 10 0.07 -5.17 5.58
N ILE A 11 -1.26 -5.06 5.59
CA ILE A 11 -2.20 -6.13 5.25
C ILE A 11 -2.71 -5.86 3.84
N GLY A 12 -1.94 -6.28 2.85
CA GLY A 12 -2.33 -6.15 1.44
C GLY A 12 -3.32 -7.23 1.01
N SER A 13 -3.97 -7.02 -0.13
CA SER A 13 -4.93 -7.97 -0.71
C SER A 13 -4.31 -9.32 -1.11
N GLN A 14 -3.05 -9.35 -1.54
CA GLN A 14 -2.32 -10.58 -1.88
C GLN A 14 -1.24 -10.95 -0.87
N LEU A 15 -0.64 -9.98 -0.19
CA LEU A 15 0.51 -10.17 0.69
C LEU A 15 0.36 -9.38 1.99
N MET A 16 0.45 -10.09 3.11
CA MET A 16 0.72 -9.53 4.42
C MET A 16 2.23 -9.37 4.61
N LYS A 17 2.64 -8.23 5.14
CA LYS A 17 4.05 -7.87 5.33
C LYS A 17 4.24 -7.33 6.73
N VAL A 18 5.34 -7.74 7.38
CA VAL A 18 5.69 -7.31 8.74
C VAL A 18 7.14 -6.87 8.79
N VAL A 19 7.40 -5.80 9.55
CA VAL A 19 8.74 -5.30 9.83
C VAL A 19 8.81 -4.88 11.29
N GLU A 20 9.71 -5.49 12.07
CA GLU A 20 10.06 -5.04 13.40
C GLU A 20 11.25 -4.08 13.35
N MET A 21 11.09 -2.91 13.98
CA MET A 21 12.05 -1.83 13.92
C MET A 21 12.38 -1.31 15.32
N ARG A 22 13.61 -0.84 15.49
CA ARG A 22 14.03 -0.11 16.69
C ARG A 22 14.95 1.05 16.33
N LYS A 23 14.99 2.04 17.22
CA LYS A 23 15.99 3.11 17.15
C LYS A 23 17.30 2.64 17.77
N SER A 24 18.36 2.67 16.98
CA SER A 24 19.73 2.41 17.39
C SER A 24 20.53 3.72 17.43
N GLY A 25 21.68 3.73 18.11
CA GLY A 25 22.57 4.91 18.14
C GLY A 25 23.07 5.32 16.75
N ALA A 26 23.05 4.39 15.78
CA ALA A 26 23.49 4.59 14.40
C ALA A 26 22.34 4.81 13.40
N GLY A 27 21.11 5.07 13.88
CA GLY A 27 19.93 5.26 13.03
C GLY A 27 18.84 4.23 13.29
N ILE A 28 18.11 3.86 12.25
CA ILE A 28 17.00 2.90 12.34
C ILE A 28 17.51 1.50 11.96
N GLU A 29 17.13 0.51 12.77
CA GLU A 29 17.48 -0.89 12.56
C GLU A 29 16.21 -1.74 12.40
N VAL A 30 16.18 -2.57 11.36
CA VAL A 30 15.17 -3.59 11.13
C VAL A 30 15.67 -4.91 11.74
N THR A 31 14.99 -5.39 12.78
CA THR A 31 15.38 -6.60 13.54
C THR A 31 14.66 -7.86 13.08
N ALA A 32 13.51 -7.71 12.43
CA ALA A 32 12.77 -8.79 11.80
C ALA A 32 12.01 -8.23 10.60
N LEU A 33 11.90 -9.01 9.53
CA LEU A 33 11.15 -8.66 8.34
C LEU A 33 10.72 -9.95 7.65
N ASP A 34 9.46 -10.03 7.25
CA ASP A 34 8.92 -11.17 6.52
C ASP A 34 7.60 -10.83 5.81
N LEU A 35 7.18 -11.71 4.91
CA LEU A 35 5.91 -11.64 4.18
C LEU A 35 5.22 -13.01 4.11
N ALA A 36 3.90 -13.00 3.96
CA ALA A 36 3.12 -14.20 3.67
C ALA A 36 1.93 -13.88 2.74
N PRO A 37 1.45 -14.86 1.96
CA PRO A 37 0.20 -14.71 1.21
C PRO A 37 -0.97 -14.36 2.13
N THR A 38 -1.81 -13.44 1.68
CA THR A 38 -3.09 -13.15 2.32
C THR A 38 -4.08 -14.28 1.98
N PRO A 39 -4.77 -14.89 2.97
CA PRO A 39 -5.80 -15.89 2.69
C PRO A 39 -6.90 -15.31 1.79
N GLN A 40 -7.19 -15.96 0.66
CA GLN A 40 -8.09 -15.42 -0.37
C GLN A 40 -9.53 -15.26 0.14
N GLU A 41 -9.96 -16.09 1.08
CA GLU A 41 -11.30 -16.05 1.67
C GLU A 41 -11.44 -14.96 2.74
N ALA A 42 -10.33 -14.39 3.22
CA ALA A 42 -10.34 -13.44 4.32
C ALA A 42 -10.59 -11.99 3.87
N ILE A 43 -10.30 -11.66 2.61
CA ILE A 43 -10.47 -10.32 2.05
C ILE A 43 -11.24 -10.40 0.73
N ASP A 44 -12.33 -9.64 0.61
CA ASP A 44 -13.10 -9.49 -0.62
C ASP A 44 -13.23 -8.01 -0.97
N ASN A 45 -12.85 -7.64 -2.20
CA ASN A 45 -12.85 -6.25 -2.69
C ASN A 45 -12.20 -5.23 -1.74
N GLY A 46 -11.12 -5.66 -1.06
CA GLY A 46 -10.39 -4.85 -0.08
C GLY A 46 -11.03 -4.80 1.30
N LEU A 47 -12.22 -5.39 1.51
CA LEU A 47 -12.89 -5.48 2.81
C LEU A 47 -12.55 -6.80 3.50
N ILE A 48 -12.27 -6.73 4.80
CA ILE A 48 -12.02 -7.92 5.62
C ILE A 48 -13.35 -8.63 5.88
N ILE A 49 -13.46 -9.90 5.47
CA ILE A 49 -14.64 -10.74 5.65
C ILE A 49 -14.44 -11.71 6.83
N ASP A 50 -13.23 -12.24 7.00
CA ASP A 50 -12.88 -13.14 8.11
C ASP A 50 -11.66 -12.61 8.90
N SER A 51 -11.95 -11.83 9.94
CA SER A 51 -10.93 -11.27 10.84
C SER A 51 -10.14 -12.34 11.59
N GLN A 52 -10.75 -13.52 11.86
CA GLN A 52 -10.12 -14.57 12.67
C GLN A 52 -9.12 -15.38 11.83
N LEU A 53 -9.51 -15.75 10.61
CA LEU A 53 -8.62 -16.41 9.66
C LEU A 53 -7.42 -15.53 9.34
N LEU A 54 -7.66 -14.24 9.07
CA LEU A 54 -6.59 -13.28 8.79
C LEU A 54 -5.69 -13.05 10.01
N GLY A 55 -6.28 -12.91 11.19
CA GLY A 55 -5.54 -12.77 12.45
C GLY A 55 -4.65 -13.98 12.76
N LYS A 56 -5.13 -15.20 12.48
CA LYS A 56 -4.32 -16.42 12.59
C LYS A 56 -3.15 -16.42 11.60
N ALA A 57 -3.41 -16.12 10.33
CA ALA A 57 -2.37 -16.08 9.31
C ALA A 57 -1.31 -15.00 9.63
N LEU A 58 -1.73 -13.84 10.13
CA LEU A 58 -0.81 -12.79 10.62
C LEU A 58 0.00 -13.26 11.83
N LYS A 59 -0.62 -13.98 12.78
CA LYS A 59 0.10 -14.57 13.93
C LYS A 59 1.19 -15.54 13.49
N ASP A 60 0.89 -16.40 12.52
CA ASP A 60 1.84 -17.35 11.97
C ASP A 60 3.00 -16.63 11.25
N LEU A 61 2.70 -15.56 10.51
CA LEU A 61 3.71 -14.68 9.90
C LEU A 61 4.62 -14.02 10.95
N LEU A 62 4.06 -13.47 12.03
CA LEU A 62 4.85 -12.86 13.12
C LEU A 62 5.78 -13.88 13.79
N ALA A 63 5.30 -15.11 13.98
CA ALA A 63 6.11 -16.20 14.53
C ALA A 63 7.25 -16.61 13.58
N LYS A 64 6.96 -16.73 12.28
CA LYS A 64 7.93 -17.04 11.21
C LYS A 64 9.02 -15.97 11.11
N ALA A 65 8.63 -14.71 11.22
CA ALA A 65 9.51 -13.55 11.22
C ALA A 65 10.34 -13.40 12.50
N HIS A 66 10.01 -14.15 13.57
CA HIS A 66 10.57 -13.99 14.91
C HIS A 66 10.35 -12.60 15.54
N VAL A 67 9.20 -11.98 15.27
CA VAL A 67 8.84 -10.68 15.85
C VAL A 67 8.60 -10.83 17.35
N SER A 68 9.26 -9.99 18.14
CA SER A 68 9.18 -9.97 19.60
C SER A 68 8.21 -8.90 20.13
N ALA A 69 8.08 -7.80 19.39
CA ALA A 69 7.25 -6.67 19.73
C ALA A 69 5.75 -7.01 19.69
N LYS A 70 5.00 -6.41 20.63
CA LYS A 70 3.52 -6.46 20.63
C LYS A 70 2.89 -5.15 20.19
N LYS A 71 3.58 -4.03 20.39
CA LYS A 71 3.15 -2.71 19.94
C LYS A 71 3.23 -2.65 18.41
N CYS A 72 2.12 -2.36 17.74
CA CYS A 72 2.08 -2.33 16.28
C CYS A 72 1.45 -1.06 15.70
N VAL A 73 1.91 -0.69 14.50
CA VAL A 73 1.29 0.30 13.63
C VAL A 73 0.90 -0.40 12.34
N SER A 74 -0.32 -0.16 11.86
CA SER A 74 -0.78 -0.74 10.60
C SER A 74 -1.42 0.33 9.72
N SER A 75 -1.38 0.14 8.40
CA SER A 75 -2.06 1.00 7.45
C SER A 75 -3.45 0.48 7.10
N ILE A 76 -4.31 1.40 6.73
CA ILE A 76 -5.52 1.16 5.97
C ILE A 76 -5.38 1.78 4.57
N SER A 77 -5.95 1.11 3.59
CA SER A 77 -6.07 1.60 2.21
C SER A 77 -7.34 1.06 1.57
N GLY A 78 -7.66 1.57 0.38
CA GLY A 78 -8.81 1.13 -0.38
C GLY A 78 -9.72 2.29 -0.77
N GLN A 79 -10.11 2.30 -2.04
CA GLN A 79 -10.86 3.40 -2.65
C GLN A 79 -12.31 3.51 -2.14
N SER A 80 -12.88 2.42 -1.63
CA SER A 80 -14.28 2.37 -1.19
C SER A 80 -14.47 2.74 0.28
N ALA A 81 -13.49 2.46 1.13
CA ALA A 81 -13.62 2.59 2.58
C ALA A 81 -12.72 3.68 3.18
N VAL A 82 -11.75 4.21 2.43
CA VAL A 82 -10.79 5.22 2.89
C VAL A 82 -10.70 6.37 1.88
N VAL A 83 -10.78 7.60 2.37
CA VAL A 83 -10.57 8.83 1.60
C VAL A 83 -9.40 9.58 2.21
N VAL A 84 -8.34 9.79 1.43
CA VAL A 84 -7.20 10.63 1.81
C VAL A 84 -7.11 11.78 0.81
N ARG A 85 -7.17 13.03 1.28
CA ARG A 85 -7.14 14.23 0.43
C ARG A 85 -6.35 15.35 1.07
N VAL A 86 -5.65 16.12 0.24
CA VAL A 86 -5.16 17.44 0.62
C VAL A 86 -6.21 18.46 0.18
N ILE A 87 -6.76 19.20 1.15
CA ILE A 87 -7.77 20.22 0.89
C ILE A 87 -7.25 21.59 1.32
N GLU A 88 -7.77 22.63 0.68
CA GLU A 88 -7.51 24.02 1.02
C GLU A 88 -8.67 24.54 1.88
N VAL A 89 -8.35 25.08 3.05
CA VAL A 89 -9.33 25.67 3.96
C VAL A 89 -8.90 27.08 4.36
N PRO A 90 -9.84 27.97 4.75
CA PRO A 90 -9.49 29.28 5.28
C PRO A 90 -8.54 29.17 6.48
N GLN A 91 -7.67 30.16 6.65
CA GLN A 91 -6.77 30.19 7.81
C GLN A 91 -7.58 30.46 9.08
N VAL A 92 -7.61 29.46 9.98
CA VAL A 92 -8.36 29.50 11.25
C VAL A 92 -7.48 28.97 12.39
N ASN A 93 -7.90 29.17 13.64
CA ASN A 93 -7.20 28.59 14.80
C ASN A 93 -7.48 27.08 14.94
N GLU A 94 -6.72 26.39 15.81
CA GLU A 94 -6.79 24.92 15.94
C GLU A 94 -8.20 24.42 16.37
N SER A 95 -8.92 25.17 17.22
CA SER A 95 -10.26 24.79 17.66
C SER A 95 -11.32 24.98 16.58
N GLU A 96 -11.23 26.07 15.80
CA GLU A 96 -12.12 26.34 14.67
C GLU A 96 -11.83 25.38 13.51
N LEU A 97 -10.56 25.02 13.32
CA LEU A 97 -10.16 24.06 12.31
C LEU A 97 -10.87 22.72 12.48
N ALA A 98 -10.99 22.21 13.72
CA ALA A 98 -11.69 20.96 13.97
C ALA A 98 -13.16 20.98 13.50
N GLN A 99 -13.87 22.08 13.75
CA GLN A 99 -15.26 22.24 13.32
C GLN A 99 -15.37 22.36 11.80
N GLN A 100 -14.48 23.15 11.18
CA GLN A 100 -14.41 23.29 9.73
C GLN A 100 -14.13 21.95 9.05
N MET A 101 -13.18 21.18 9.59
CA MET A 101 -12.80 19.89 9.02
C MET A 101 -13.91 18.86 9.11
N GLN A 102 -14.76 18.92 10.13
CA GLN A 102 -15.94 18.05 10.21
C GLN A 102 -16.90 18.32 9.04
N PHE A 103 -17.17 19.60 8.75
CA PHE A 103 -18.00 19.98 7.60
C PHE A 103 -17.34 19.64 6.26
N GLU A 104 -16.03 19.86 6.12
CA GLU A 104 -15.32 19.48 4.89
C GLU A 104 -15.32 17.96 4.70
N ALA A 105 -15.13 17.17 5.76
CA ALA A 105 -15.17 15.72 5.66
C ALA A 105 -16.50 15.21 5.09
N GLU A 106 -17.64 15.75 5.56
CA GLU A 106 -18.99 15.41 5.07
C GLU A 106 -19.15 15.61 3.56
N ARG A 107 -18.49 16.62 2.99
CA ARG A 107 -18.56 16.93 1.56
C ARG A 107 -17.65 16.05 0.71
N GLN A 108 -16.65 15.43 1.30
CA GLN A 108 -15.61 14.68 0.58
C GLN A 108 -15.88 13.18 0.55
N VAL A 109 -16.68 12.66 1.50
CA VAL A 109 -16.96 11.22 1.59
C VAL A 109 -18.21 10.81 0.79
N PRO A 110 -18.18 9.68 0.08
CA PRO A 110 -19.36 9.14 -0.62
C PRO A 110 -20.28 8.31 0.30
N PHE A 111 -20.03 8.31 1.62
CA PHE A 111 -20.75 7.54 2.64
C PHE A 111 -21.13 8.41 3.83
N SER A 112 -21.95 7.89 4.75
CA SER A 112 -22.39 8.64 5.93
C SER A 112 -21.22 8.98 6.86
N ILE A 113 -21.07 10.27 7.19
CA ILE A 113 -20.06 10.73 8.15
C ILE A 113 -20.26 10.13 9.54
N THR A 114 -21.50 9.80 9.92
CA THR A 114 -21.84 9.29 11.26
C THR A 114 -21.23 7.90 11.51
N GLU A 115 -20.95 7.16 10.45
CA GLU A 115 -20.32 5.84 10.48
C GLU A 115 -18.85 5.92 10.03
N SER A 116 -18.22 7.07 10.25
CA SER A 116 -16.83 7.31 9.84
C SER A 116 -15.96 7.76 11.00
N VAL A 117 -14.70 7.39 10.93
CA VAL A 117 -13.61 7.95 11.72
C VAL A 117 -12.80 8.88 10.84
N MET A 118 -12.40 10.03 11.37
CA MET A 118 -11.60 11.01 10.65
C MET A 118 -10.44 11.52 11.50
N ASP A 119 -9.36 11.86 10.82
CA ASP A 119 -8.23 12.61 11.39
C ASP A 119 -7.71 13.61 10.34
N PHE A 120 -7.06 14.67 10.81
CA PHE A 120 -6.50 15.69 9.94
C PHE A 120 -5.24 16.31 10.52
N CYS A 121 -4.35 16.75 9.61
CA CYS A 121 -3.17 17.50 9.98
C CYS A 121 -2.90 18.65 9.00
N THR A 122 -2.51 19.80 9.55
CA THR A 122 -2.07 20.94 8.76
C THR A 122 -0.74 20.64 8.08
N ILE A 123 -0.64 20.93 6.79
CA ILE A 123 0.62 20.75 6.06
C ILE A 123 1.49 21.98 6.28
N PRO A 124 2.69 21.84 6.87
CA PRO A 124 3.57 22.98 7.10
C PRO A 124 4.06 23.56 5.77
N ARG A 125 4.18 24.89 5.67
CA ARG A 125 4.81 25.56 4.53
C ARG A 125 6.10 26.24 4.97
N MET A 126 7.10 26.24 4.09
CA MET A 126 8.38 26.90 4.34
C MET A 126 8.24 28.43 4.38
N THR A 127 7.30 28.97 3.61
CA THR A 127 6.98 30.40 3.61
C THR A 127 5.67 30.62 4.37
N PRO A 128 5.62 31.56 5.33
CA PRO A 128 4.38 31.94 5.99
C PRO A 128 3.33 32.35 4.97
N LEU A 129 2.09 31.91 5.17
CA LEU A 129 0.96 32.34 4.36
C LEU A 129 0.79 33.86 4.50
N ALA A 130 0.58 34.54 3.38
CA ALA A 130 0.10 35.91 3.41
C ALA A 130 -1.34 35.93 3.97
N ASP A 131 -1.72 37.03 4.60
CA ASP A 131 -3.05 37.17 5.20
C ASP A 131 -4.16 36.87 4.17
N GLY A 132 -5.09 35.99 4.53
CA GLY A 132 -6.17 35.53 3.67
C GLY A 132 -5.83 34.41 2.67
N GLN A 133 -4.60 33.90 2.60
CA GLN A 133 -4.32 32.71 1.80
C GLN A 133 -4.83 31.43 2.49
N PRO A 134 -5.43 30.49 1.73
CA PRO A 134 -5.89 29.24 2.30
C PRO A 134 -4.72 28.40 2.80
N MET A 135 -4.93 27.70 3.90
CA MET A 135 -4.01 26.71 4.43
C MET A 135 -4.33 25.31 3.87
N GLU A 136 -3.29 24.52 3.63
CA GLU A 136 -3.43 23.13 3.19
C GLU A 136 -3.58 22.20 4.39
N VAL A 137 -4.56 21.31 4.34
CA VAL A 137 -4.84 20.32 5.38
C VAL A 137 -4.96 18.96 4.72
N LEU A 138 -4.21 18.00 5.25
CA LEU A 138 -4.38 16.59 4.93
C LEU A 138 -5.55 16.06 5.76
N LEU A 139 -6.55 15.53 5.08
CA LEU A 139 -7.73 14.88 5.64
C LEU A 139 -7.67 13.39 5.32
N ALA A 140 -7.86 12.55 6.34
CA ALA A 140 -8.07 11.12 6.19
C ALA A 140 -9.40 10.74 6.84
N VAL A 141 -10.27 10.08 6.10
CA VAL A 141 -11.57 9.59 6.57
C VAL A 141 -11.72 8.13 6.20
N ALA A 142 -12.19 7.29 7.14
CA ALA A 142 -12.44 5.88 6.90
C ALA A 142 -13.75 5.44 7.53
N GLN A 143 -14.37 4.39 6.98
CA GLN A 143 -15.55 3.78 7.62
C GLN A 143 -15.17 3.12 8.96
N THR A 144 -15.98 3.33 9.99
CA THR A 144 -15.72 2.79 11.34
C THR A 144 -15.60 1.27 11.33
N ASP A 145 -16.55 0.58 10.68
CA ASP A 145 -16.53 -0.89 10.54
C ASP A 145 -15.25 -1.41 9.86
N PHE A 146 -14.70 -0.66 8.91
CA PHE A 146 -13.47 -1.03 8.22
C PHE A 146 -12.28 -0.98 9.17
N VAL A 147 -12.18 0.08 9.97
CA VAL A 147 -11.12 0.24 10.98
C VAL A 147 -11.27 -0.79 12.10
N ASP A 148 -12.50 -1.04 12.56
CA ASP A 148 -12.77 -1.99 13.65
C ASP A 148 -12.38 -3.41 13.26
N LYS A 149 -12.75 -3.87 12.06
CA LYS A 149 -12.31 -5.19 11.54
C LYS A 149 -10.80 -5.30 11.44
N HIS A 150 -10.12 -4.23 11.03
CA HIS A 150 -8.66 -4.20 10.98
C HIS A 150 -8.05 -4.33 12.39
N LEU A 151 -8.62 -3.64 13.37
CA LEU A 151 -8.22 -3.77 14.77
C LEU A 151 -8.48 -5.17 15.33
N GLU A 152 -9.58 -5.81 14.96
CA GLU A 152 -9.88 -7.21 15.33
C GLU A 152 -8.82 -8.18 14.83
N VAL A 153 -8.37 -8.03 13.57
CA VAL A 153 -7.30 -8.85 12.99
C VAL A 153 -6.01 -8.71 13.81
N LEU A 154 -5.61 -7.47 14.11
CA LEU A 154 -4.40 -7.21 14.90
C LEU A 154 -4.52 -7.80 16.32
N LYS A 155 -5.68 -7.67 16.96
CA LYS A 155 -5.95 -8.25 18.29
C LYS A 155 -5.94 -9.78 18.24
N ALA A 156 -6.53 -10.39 17.22
CA ALA A 156 -6.54 -11.85 17.01
C ALA A 156 -5.12 -12.40 16.78
N ALA A 157 -4.24 -11.62 16.15
CA ALA A 157 -2.82 -11.92 16.03
C ALA A 157 -2.03 -11.78 17.36
N GLY A 158 -2.68 -11.27 18.42
CA GLY A 158 -2.08 -11.07 19.74
C GLY A 158 -1.21 -9.80 19.82
N LEU A 159 -1.49 -8.81 18.98
CA LEU A 159 -0.82 -7.51 18.98
C LEU A 159 -1.59 -6.48 19.83
N LYS A 160 -0.93 -5.35 20.07
CA LYS A 160 -1.48 -4.16 20.71
C LYS A 160 -1.37 -2.99 19.71
N PRO A 161 -2.46 -2.68 18.97
CA PRO A 161 -2.49 -1.56 18.05
C PRO A 161 -2.21 -0.24 18.79
N ASP A 162 -1.21 0.49 18.33
CA ASP A 162 -0.92 1.85 18.81
C ASP A 162 -1.49 2.92 17.89
N SER A 163 -1.45 2.67 16.58
CA SER A 163 -1.96 3.61 15.59
C SER A 163 -2.37 2.90 14.31
N ILE A 164 -3.41 3.43 13.68
CA ILE A 164 -3.76 3.15 12.29
C ILE A 164 -3.27 4.34 11.45
N ASP A 165 -2.72 4.05 10.29
CA ASP A 165 -2.08 5.02 9.39
C ASP A 165 -2.66 4.91 7.98
N VAL A 166 -2.24 5.81 7.10
CA VAL A 166 -2.54 5.73 5.67
C VAL A 166 -1.26 5.46 4.88
N GLU A 167 -1.37 4.63 3.83
CA GLU A 167 -0.24 4.24 2.98
C GLU A 167 0.60 5.40 2.42
N PRO A 168 0.04 6.50 1.88
CA PRO A 168 0.86 7.57 1.32
C PRO A 168 1.82 8.16 2.37
N LEU A 169 1.38 8.33 3.61
CA LEU A 169 2.25 8.85 4.68
C LEU A 169 3.32 7.83 5.07
N ALA A 170 2.97 6.54 5.15
CA ALA A 170 3.93 5.48 5.44
C ALA A 170 5.05 5.46 4.39
N ILE A 171 4.70 5.48 3.11
CA ILE A 171 5.67 5.49 2.01
C ILE A 171 6.57 6.72 2.08
N GLY A 172 6.01 7.91 2.31
CA GLY A 172 6.78 9.14 2.48
C GLY A 172 7.80 9.03 3.61
N ARG A 173 7.40 8.46 4.76
CA ARG A 173 8.33 8.22 5.88
C ARG A 173 9.46 7.28 5.45
N ALA A 174 9.16 6.17 4.79
CA ALA A 174 10.16 5.18 4.39
C ALA A 174 11.17 5.69 3.37
N LEU A 175 10.69 6.39 2.34
CA LEU A 175 11.51 6.76 1.19
C LEU A 175 12.13 8.15 1.28
N LEU A 176 11.49 9.10 1.99
CA LEU A 176 11.93 10.50 2.03
C LEU A 176 12.53 10.89 3.38
N ASP A 177 11.96 10.35 4.48
CA ASP A 177 12.38 10.73 5.83
C ASP A 177 13.49 9.83 6.36
N ILE A 178 13.42 8.50 6.20
CA ILE A 178 14.46 7.59 6.73
C ILE A 178 15.85 7.85 6.12
N PRO A 179 16.02 7.94 4.79
CA PRO A 179 17.36 8.12 4.20
C PRO A 179 18.02 9.46 4.55
N GLN A 180 17.24 10.44 5.03
CA GLN A 180 17.71 11.80 5.38
C GLN A 180 18.48 12.50 4.24
N THR A 181 18.25 12.10 2.98
CA THR A 181 18.89 12.71 1.82
C THR A 181 18.49 14.19 1.71
N PRO A 182 19.45 15.13 1.63
CA PRO A 182 19.14 16.52 1.37
C PRO A 182 18.38 16.66 0.05
N GLN A 183 17.32 17.48 0.04
CA GLN A 183 16.59 17.82 -1.18
C GLN A 183 16.70 19.32 -1.43
N GLU A 184 16.78 19.69 -2.70
CA GLU A 184 16.73 21.10 -3.09
C GLU A 184 15.33 21.66 -2.78
N PRO A 185 15.21 22.93 -2.35
CA PRO A 185 13.91 23.55 -2.16
C PRO A 185 13.08 23.55 -3.45
N GLY A 186 11.81 23.19 -3.35
CA GLY A 186 10.90 23.04 -4.49
C GLY A 186 10.99 21.68 -5.19
N HIS A 187 11.85 20.77 -4.72
CA HIS A 187 11.97 19.44 -5.31
C HIS A 187 10.67 18.65 -5.13
N THR A 188 10.18 18.08 -6.23
CA THR A 188 8.89 17.40 -6.29
C THR A 188 9.06 16.00 -6.86
N ILE A 189 8.64 15.00 -6.09
CA ILE A 189 8.76 13.57 -6.41
C ILE A 189 7.38 12.94 -6.45
N ALA A 190 7.08 12.19 -7.50
CA ALA A 190 5.90 11.33 -7.55
C ALA A 190 6.29 9.91 -7.15
N ILE A 191 5.76 9.40 -6.05
CA ILE A 191 5.93 8.01 -5.64
C ILE A 191 4.69 7.22 -6.09
N ILE A 192 4.90 6.18 -6.88
CA ILE A 192 3.84 5.35 -7.46
C ILE A 192 3.97 3.93 -6.88
N ASN A 193 3.09 3.61 -5.94
CA ASN A 193 2.99 2.28 -5.34
C ASN A 193 2.02 1.41 -6.15
N ILE A 194 2.55 0.48 -6.95
CA ILE A 194 1.77 -0.39 -7.83
C ILE A 194 1.57 -1.73 -7.11
N GLY A 195 0.46 -1.82 -6.38
CA GLY A 195 0.09 -3.00 -5.61
C GLY A 195 -0.48 -4.14 -6.46
N ALA A 196 -1.28 -4.99 -5.80
CA ALA A 196 -2.05 -6.04 -6.47
C ALA A 196 -3.38 -5.50 -7.00
N SER A 197 -4.17 -4.84 -6.15
CA SER A 197 -5.50 -4.34 -6.52
C SER A 197 -5.54 -2.86 -6.91
N ASN A 198 -4.66 -2.04 -6.32
CA ASN A 198 -4.64 -0.58 -6.51
C ASN A 198 -3.23 -0.06 -6.81
N THR A 199 -3.19 1.05 -7.54
CA THR A 199 -2.00 1.89 -7.70
C THR A 199 -2.20 3.19 -6.93
N ASP A 200 -1.35 3.47 -5.96
CA ASP A 200 -1.37 4.70 -5.17
C ASP A 200 -0.29 5.66 -5.67
N ILE A 201 -0.73 6.81 -6.14
CA ILE A 201 0.08 7.89 -6.67
C ILE A 201 0.15 8.98 -5.60
N SER A 202 1.34 9.18 -5.04
CA SER A 202 1.59 10.14 -3.98
C SER A 202 2.66 11.13 -4.42
N ILE A 203 2.27 12.38 -4.64
CA ILE A 203 3.20 13.45 -5.02
C ILE A 203 3.62 14.19 -3.77
N PHE A 204 4.94 14.28 -3.57
CA PHE A 204 5.57 14.98 -2.47
C PHE A 204 6.30 16.21 -2.99
N ARG A 205 6.06 17.36 -2.37
CA ARG A 205 6.80 18.61 -2.58
C ARG A 205 7.53 18.93 -1.28
N ASP A 206 8.84 19.12 -1.32
CA ASP A 206 9.65 19.36 -0.12
C ASP A 206 9.46 18.30 0.98
N LYS A 207 9.37 17.02 0.57
CA LYS A 207 9.05 15.86 1.45
C LYS A 207 7.68 15.91 2.14
N LEU A 208 6.79 16.79 1.72
CA LEU A 208 5.42 16.90 2.23
C LEU A 208 4.43 16.39 1.19
N LEU A 209 3.50 15.56 1.63
CA LEU A 209 2.47 15.00 0.74
C LEU A 209 1.60 16.13 0.22
N ALA A 210 1.65 16.39 -1.08
CA ALA A 210 0.88 17.43 -1.74
C ALA A 210 -0.35 16.87 -2.47
N PHE A 211 -0.25 15.65 -2.99
CA PHE A 211 -1.33 15.04 -3.76
C PHE A 211 -1.33 13.51 -3.65
N PRO A 212 -2.24 12.93 -2.84
CA PRO A 212 -2.56 11.52 -2.86
C PRO A 212 -3.68 11.21 -3.86
N ARG A 213 -3.52 10.15 -4.65
CA ARG A 213 -4.55 9.62 -5.53
C ARG A 213 -4.44 8.10 -5.65
N THR A 214 -5.55 7.41 -5.52
CA THR A 214 -5.63 5.95 -5.74
C THR A 214 -6.33 5.67 -7.06
N VAL A 215 -5.81 4.71 -7.82
CA VAL A 215 -6.37 4.21 -9.08
C VAL A 215 -6.61 2.69 -8.95
N PRO A 216 -7.80 2.16 -9.30
CA PRO A 216 -8.14 0.75 -9.17
C PRO A 216 -7.60 -0.10 -10.35
N LEU A 217 -6.33 0.11 -10.70
CA LEU A 217 -5.64 -0.56 -11.78
C LEU A 217 -4.22 -0.91 -11.34
N ALA A 218 -3.90 -2.20 -11.28
CA ALA A 218 -2.66 -2.70 -10.69
C ALA A 218 -2.35 -4.15 -11.16
N GLY A 219 -1.60 -4.90 -10.35
CA GLY A 219 -1.07 -6.21 -10.72
C GLY A 219 -2.12 -7.29 -11.03
N ASP A 220 -3.31 -7.23 -10.42
CA ASP A 220 -4.38 -8.23 -10.63
C ASP A 220 -4.95 -8.14 -12.05
N GLN A 221 -5.00 -6.94 -12.65
CA GLN A 221 -5.43 -6.77 -14.04
C GLN A 221 -4.44 -7.40 -15.02
N LEU A 222 -3.13 -7.34 -14.72
CA LEU A 222 -2.11 -8.04 -15.51
C LEU A 222 -2.32 -9.56 -15.44
N THR A 223 -2.55 -10.08 -14.24
CA THR A 223 -2.79 -11.52 -14.02
C THR A 223 -4.06 -11.99 -14.72
N ARG A 224 -5.16 -11.21 -14.63
CA ARG A 224 -6.40 -11.50 -15.34
C ARG A 224 -6.22 -11.51 -16.85
N ALA A 225 -5.51 -10.53 -17.41
CA ALA A 225 -5.24 -10.49 -18.86
C ALA A 225 -4.47 -11.71 -19.36
N ILE A 226 -3.50 -12.21 -18.58
CA ILE A 226 -2.76 -13.45 -18.89
C ILE A 226 -3.68 -14.66 -18.79
N SER A 227 -4.49 -14.75 -17.74
CA SER A 227 -5.46 -15.84 -17.51
C SER A 227 -6.45 -15.95 -18.67
N ASP A 228 -7.05 -14.84 -19.08
CA ASP A 228 -8.05 -14.78 -20.15
C ASP A 228 -7.44 -15.15 -21.50
N TYR A 229 -6.27 -14.61 -21.83
CA TYR A 229 -5.62 -14.83 -23.13
C TYR A 229 -5.06 -16.26 -23.28
N LEU A 230 -4.40 -16.78 -22.24
CA LEU A 230 -3.80 -18.12 -22.26
C LEU A 230 -4.77 -19.22 -21.81
N SER A 231 -5.98 -18.86 -21.36
CA SER A 231 -6.99 -19.78 -20.84
C SER A 231 -6.46 -20.66 -19.69
N VAL A 232 -5.71 -20.05 -18.77
CA VAL A 232 -5.16 -20.70 -17.56
C VAL A 232 -5.81 -20.12 -16.30
N ASP A 233 -5.78 -20.84 -15.18
CA ASP A 233 -6.28 -20.29 -13.91
C ASP A 233 -5.44 -19.11 -13.39
N LEU A 234 -6.00 -18.32 -12.47
CA LEU A 234 -5.34 -17.13 -11.93
C LEU A 234 -4.03 -17.44 -11.20
N VAL A 235 -3.90 -18.62 -10.60
CA VAL A 235 -2.70 -19.03 -9.87
C VAL A 235 -1.54 -19.26 -10.86
N THR A 236 -1.83 -19.96 -11.95
CA THR A 236 -0.89 -20.22 -13.05
C THR A 236 -0.57 -18.92 -13.79
N ALA A 237 -1.56 -18.07 -14.04
CA ALA A 237 -1.36 -16.76 -14.66
C ALA A 237 -0.43 -15.87 -13.82
N GLU A 238 -0.58 -15.88 -12.49
CA GLU A 238 0.31 -15.15 -11.58
C GLU A 238 1.75 -15.68 -11.65
N GLN A 239 1.91 -17.00 -11.72
CA GLN A 239 3.23 -17.61 -11.91
C GLN A 239 3.86 -17.18 -13.24
N TYR A 240 3.10 -17.21 -14.34
CA TYR A 240 3.57 -16.76 -15.64
C TYR A 240 3.91 -15.27 -15.66
N LYS A 241 3.13 -14.43 -14.98
CA LYS A 241 3.44 -13.00 -14.80
C LYS A 241 4.79 -12.82 -14.10
N ARG A 242 5.08 -13.59 -13.06
CA ARG A 242 6.31 -13.47 -12.27
C ARG A 242 7.53 -14.06 -12.99
N GLU A 243 7.36 -15.15 -13.73
CA GLU A 243 8.46 -15.86 -14.40
C GLU A 243 8.81 -15.26 -15.77
N TYR A 244 7.78 -14.89 -16.56
CA TYR A 244 7.94 -14.46 -17.95
C TYR A 244 7.56 -12.98 -18.18
N GLY A 245 7.01 -12.29 -17.18
CA GLY A 245 6.65 -10.88 -17.30
C GLY A 245 7.86 -9.99 -17.53
N GLU A 246 7.88 -9.34 -18.68
CA GLU A 246 8.93 -8.41 -19.08
C GLU A 246 8.34 -7.38 -20.05
N VAL A 247 8.65 -6.11 -19.84
CA VAL A 247 8.27 -5.03 -20.76
C VAL A 247 9.29 -4.96 -21.88
N LEU A 248 8.88 -5.37 -23.09
CA LEU A 248 9.73 -5.38 -24.27
C LEU A 248 9.73 -3.99 -24.93
N LEU A 249 10.66 -3.13 -24.54
CA LEU A 249 10.74 -1.73 -25.01
C LEU A 249 10.80 -1.60 -26.54
N ASP A 250 11.48 -2.52 -27.22
CA ASP A 250 11.58 -2.52 -28.69
C ASP A 250 10.24 -2.74 -29.41
N HIS A 251 9.23 -3.27 -28.70
CA HIS A 251 7.90 -3.55 -29.23
C HIS A 251 6.88 -2.46 -28.84
N VAL A 252 7.30 -1.49 -28.03
CA VAL A 252 6.51 -0.29 -27.68
C VAL A 252 6.87 0.81 -28.69
N GLY A 253 5.96 1.09 -29.63
CA GLY A 253 6.19 2.12 -30.64
C GLY A 253 6.38 3.51 -30.02
N GLN A 254 7.11 4.39 -30.72
CA GLN A 254 7.30 5.79 -30.34
C GLN A 254 5.98 6.59 -30.44
N SER A 255 4.99 6.35 -29.57
CA SER A 255 3.79 7.20 -29.32
C SER A 255 2.82 6.58 -28.29
N GLY A 256 3.21 5.59 -27.48
CA GLY A 256 2.27 4.91 -26.58
C GLY A 256 1.22 4.05 -27.31
N THR A 257 1.37 3.85 -28.62
CA THR A 257 0.69 2.82 -29.39
C THR A 257 1.61 1.63 -29.51
N PHE A 258 1.23 0.49 -28.95
CA PHE A 258 1.92 -0.79 -29.16
C PHE A 258 1.97 -1.07 -30.66
N THR A 259 3.17 -0.97 -31.26
CA THR A 259 3.40 -1.31 -32.65
C THR A 259 3.48 -2.81 -32.75
N GLY A 260 2.32 -3.46 -32.74
CA GLY A 260 2.20 -4.92 -32.80
C GLY A 260 0.92 -5.41 -33.45
N GLN A 261 0.20 -4.56 -34.20
CA GLN A 261 -1.05 -4.97 -34.85
C GLN A 261 -0.88 -5.36 -36.33
N ASN A 262 0.29 -5.14 -36.93
CA ASN A 262 0.50 -5.39 -38.36
C ASN A 262 1.32 -6.64 -38.72
N ASP A 263 1.99 -7.31 -37.77
CA ASP A 263 2.73 -8.56 -38.04
C ASP A 263 2.10 -9.83 -37.44
N ILE A 264 0.92 -9.74 -36.83
CA ILE A 264 0.19 -10.88 -36.22
C ILE A 264 -1.19 -11.09 -36.89
N ALA A 265 -1.35 -10.61 -38.13
CA ALA A 265 -2.55 -10.82 -38.92
C ALA A 265 -2.59 -12.23 -39.54
N ASN A 266 -2.53 -13.30 -38.73
CA ASN A 266 -3.01 -14.60 -39.19
C ASN A 266 -3.38 -15.61 -38.09
N THR A 267 -4.13 -15.22 -37.05
CA THR A 267 -5.04 -16.17 -36.38
C THR A 267 -6.18 -15.45 -35.66
N GLY A 268 -7.37 -15.44 -36.28
CA GLY A 268 -8.66 -15.46 -35.58
C GLY A 268 -9.15 -14.19 -34.86
N GLY A 269 -9.83 -13.32 -35.61
CA GLY A 269 -11.11 -12.72 -35.20
C GLY A 269 -11.12 -11.65 -34.10
N PHE A 270 -11.02 -10.38 -34.49
CA PHE A 270 -11.67 -9.28 -33.75
C PHE A 270 -12.21 -8.23 -34.73
N MET A 271 -13.47 -7.81 -34.55
CA MET A 271 -14.10 -6.78 -35.37
C MET A 271 -13.61 -5.39 -34.99
N THR A 272 -13.06 -4.67 -35.96
CA THR A 272 -12.69 -3.25 -35.86
C THR A 272 -13.94 -2.37 -35.90
N PHE A 273 -14.16 -1.53 -34.89
CA PHE A 273 -15.06 -0.38 -35.01
C PHE A 273 -14.23 0.83 -35.46
N GLY A 274 -14.39 1.22 -36.73
CA GLY A 274 -13.78 2.42 -37.28
C GLY A 274 -14.54 3.67 -36.85
N ALA A 275 -13.83 4.66 -36.31
CA ALA A 275 -14.29 6.04 -36.24
C ALA A 275 -13.57 6.82 -37.33
N GLU A 276 -14.29 7.13 -38.41
CA GLU A 276 -13.87 8.12 -39.40
C GLU A 276 -14.11 9.52 -38.84
N ALA A 277 -13.10 10.40 -38.91
CA ALA A 277 -13.30 11.84 -38.86
C ALA A 277 -12.33 12.52 -39.84
N SER A 278 -12.88 12.95 -40.97
CA SER A 278 -12.20 13.75 -41.99
C SER A 278 -12.48 15.25 -41.78
N SER A 279 -11.41 16.02 -41.53
CA SER A 279 -11.07 17.38 -42.06
C SER A 279 -12.02 18.59 -41.82
N PRO A 280 -11.58 19.85 -42.03
CA PRO A 280 -10.25 20.46 -41.93
C PRO A 280 -10.22 21.78 -41.12
N ASN A 281 -8.99 22.24 -40.90
CA ASN A 281 -8.55 23.48 -40.25
C ASN A 281 -9.07 24.75 -40.98
N MET A 282 -9.64 25.72 -40.24
CA MET A 282 -9.87 27.09 -40.72
C MET A 282 -9.56 28.09 -39.60
N SER A 283 -8.42 28.77 -39.75
CA SER A 283 -7.94 29.86 -38.92
C SER A 283 -8.68 31.17 -39.25
N MET A 284 -9.03 31.98 -38.25
CA MET A 284 -8.84 33.45 -38.26
C MET A 284 -8.96 34.05 -36.83
N PRO A 285 -8.33 35.21 -36.56
CA PRO A 285 -8.00 35.72 -35.23
C PRO A 285 -8.98 36.79 -34.74
N PHE A 286 -9.17 36.96 -33.42
CA PHE A 286 -9.79 38.17 -32.89
C PHE A 286 -9.17 38.70 -31.59
N ASP A 287 -9.04 40.02 -31.63
CA ASP A 287 -8.39 41.02 -30.78
C ASP A 287 -9.24 41.37 -29.55
N PHE A 288 -8.58 41.66 -28.42
CA PHE A 288 -9.22 42.03 -27.16
C PHE A 288 -8.98 43.52 -26.88
N SER A 289 -9.97 44.35 -27.20
CA SER A 289 -10.09 45.69 -26.62
C SER A 289 -11.54 46.08 -26.37
N THR A 290 -11.73 46.83 -25.27
CA THR A 290 -12.90 47.64 -24.85
C THR A 290 -13.89 47.08 -23.80
N THR A 291 -13.63 47.47 -22.54
CA THR A 291 -14.44 48.27 -21.59
C THR A 291 -15.97 48.10 -21.40
N SER A 292 -16.36 48.07 -20.09
CA SER A 292 -17.65 48.45 -19.45
C SER A 292 -18.86 47.52 -19.65
N THR A 293 -19.76 47.25 -18.69
CA THR A 293 -20.24 48.04 -17.55
C THR A 293 -20.93 47.11 -16.52
N ILE A 294 -20.91 47.51 -15.24
CA ILE A 294 -21.62 46.93 -14.08
C ILE A 294 -23.14 47.21 -14.18
N PRO A 295 -24.00 46.40 -13.54
CA PRO A 295 -25.05 46.99 -12.72
C PRO A 295 -25.14 46.41 -11.29
N THR A 296 -25.25 47.33 -10.35
CA THR A 296 -25.50 47.16 -8.92
C THR A 296 -27.01 47.03 -8.66
N PHE A 297 -27.42 46.17 -7.73
CA PHE A 297 -28.66 46.33 -6.96
C PHE A 297 -28.45 45.93 -5.50
N ALA A 298 -29.08 46.68 -4.60
CA ALA A 298 -28.82 46.75 -3.17
C ALA A 298 -29.88 46.03 -2.31
N THR A 299 -29.41 45.51 -1.17
CA THR A 299 -29.99 45.46 0.21
C THR A 299 -31.50 45.24 0.42
N GLU A 300 -31.88 44.20 1.18
CA GLU A 300 -32.31 44.28 2.60
C GLU A 300 -32.79 42.94 3.19
N GLU A 301 -32.41 42.74 4.46
CA GLU A 301 -33.16 42.12 5.56
C GLU A 301 -33.39 40.60 5.78
N GLN A 302 -32.96 40.21 6.99
CA GLN A 302 -33.60 39.34 8.00
C GLN A 302 -33.26 37.83 8.07
N SER A 303 -32.55 37.53 9.16
CA SER A 303 -32.39 36.24 9.84
C SER A 303 -33.71 35.78 10.48
N PRO A 304 -33.99 34.47 10.46
CA PRO A 304 -34.73 33.84 11.54
C PRO A 304 -34.00 32.60 12.10
N PHE A 305 -34.27 32.29 13.37
CA PHE A 305 -33.87 31.11 14.15
C PHE A 305 -32.69 31.27 15.12
N ALA A 306 -33.03 31.86 16.28
CA ALA A 306 -32.53 31.45 17.58
C ALA A 306 -33.61 30.60 18.29
N VAL A 307 -33.25 29.45 18.85
CA VAL A 307 -33.98 28.77 19.94
C VAL A 307 -32.96 28.21 20.95
N PRO A 308 -33.19 28.34 22.27
CA PRO A 308 -32.18 28.05 23.31
C PRO A 308 -32.33 26.66 23.96
N GLY A 309 -31.20 26.14 24.47
CA GLY A 309 -31.15 25.29 25.66
C GLY A 309 -31.15 23.76 25.47
N ALA A 310 -29.96 23.16 25.49
CA ALA A 310 -29.74 21.80 26.00
C ALA A 310 -28.33 21.72 26.62
N ALA A 311 -28.25 21.13 27.81
CA ALA A 311 -27.04 21.04 28.64
C ALA A 311 -25.94 20.18 28.00
N PRO A 312 -24.65 20.46 28.26
CA PRO A 312 -23.56 19.66 27.71
C PRO A 312 -23.47 18.30 28.41
N VAL A 313 -23.51 17.24 27.61
CA VAL A 313 -23.10 15.89 28.03
C VAL A 313 -21.57 15.82 27.87
N ALA A 314 -20.88 15.49 28.95
CA ALA A 314 -19.42 15.42 29.00
C ALA A 314 -18.87 14.32 28.07
N SER A 315 -17.84 14.68 27.29
CA SER A 315 -16.98 13.75 26.53
C SER A 315 -16.03 13.01 27.48
N PRO A 316 -15.78 11.69 27.33
CA PRO A 316 -15.03 10.87 28.29
C PRO A 316 -13.53 10.77 28.01
N PHE A 317 -12.86 11.84 27.54
CA PHE A 317 -11.41 11.81 27.32
C PHE A 317 -10.72 13.10 27.75
N ASP A 318 -10.52 13.23 29.07
CA ASP A 318 -9.48 14.07 29.66
C ASP A 318 -8.79 13.29 30.78
N PHE A 319 -7.65 12.68 30.47
CA PHE A 319 -6.65 12.31 31.46
C PHE A 319 -5.44 13.23 31.24
N ALA A 320 -5.52 14.42 31.82
CA ALA A 320 -4.36 15.28 32.03
C ALA A 320 -3.94 15.20 33.49
N ALA A 321 -2.64 14.95 33.67
CA ALA A 321 -1.94 14.96 34.93
C ALA A 321 -2.16 16.26 35.72
N ASN A 322 -2.30 16.12 37.04
CA ASN A 322 -2.04 17.23 37.94
C ASN A 322 -1.10 16.79 39.07
N THR A 323 0.02 17.48 39.15
CA THR A 323 1.01 17.47 40.22
C THR A 323 0.45 18.16 41.47
N GLY A 324 0.78 17.68 42.67
CA GLY A 324 0.53 18.45 43.88
C GLY A 324 0.68 17.68 45.18
N THR A 325 1.88 17.75 45.74
CA THR A 325 2.25 17.58 47.16
C THR A 325 1.16 17.93 48.17
N THR A 326 0.97 17.13 49.23
CA THR A 326 1.21 17.54 50.64
C THR A 326 0.95 16.40 51.66
N THR A 327 1.88 16.33 52.62
CA THR A 327 1.76 15.92 54.03
C THR A 327 1.19 14.56 54.42
N SER A 328 2.12 13.73 54.90
CA SER A 328 1.93 12.62 55.84
C SER A 328 1.34 13.07 57.17
N GLU A 329 0.26 12.42 57.62
CA GLU A 329 -0.05 12.29 59.04
C GLU A 329 -0.57 10.88 59.36
N THR A 330 -0.09 10.42 60.50
CA THR A 330 -0.18 9.10 61.12
C THR A 330 -1.50 8.93 61.87
N ALA A 331 -2.11 7.74 61.87
CA ALA A 331 -2.53 7.00 63.09
C ALA A 331 -3.72 6.02 62.87
N MET A 332 -3.44 4.77 63.23
CA MET A 332 -4.21 3.82 64.07
C MET A 332 -5.69 3.46 63.79
N GLY A 333 -5.95 2.15 63.89
CA GLY A 333 -7.22 1.57 64.36
C GLY A 333 -7.78 0.48 63.45
N SER A 334 -7.31 -0.77 63.53
CA SER A 334 -7.94 -1.89 64.27
C SER A 334 -9.41 -2.17 63.93
N GLY A 335 -9.68 -3.32 63.31
CA GLY A 335 -11.01 -3.91 63.19
C GLY A 335 -10.95 -5.25 62.44
N GLN A 336 -11.47 -6.31 63.04
CA GLN A 336 -11.19 -7.72 62.80
C GLN A 336 -12.47 -8.45 62.33
N PHE A 337 -12.32 -9.64 61.73
CA PHE A 337 -13.32 -10.67 61.38
C PHE A 337 -14.13 -10.48 60.08
N GLY A 338 -14.38 -11.49 59.24
CA GLY A 338 -14.24 -12.94 59.42
C GLY A 338 -14.18 -13.76 58.12
N THR A 339 -13.97 -15.07 58.35
CA THR A 339 -13.60 -16.18 57.46
C THR A 339 -14.77 -16.90 56.78
N MET A 340 -14.41 -17.87 55.93
CA MET A 340 -15.18 -18.99 55.32
C MET A 340 -15.79 -18.70 53.94
N GLU A 341 -15.76 -19.59 52.95
CA GLU A 341 -15.18 -20.93 52.78
C GLU A 341 -15.21 -21.28 51.28
N GLN A 342 -14.28 -22.12 50.86
CA GLN A 342 -14.22 -22.79 49.56
C GLN A 342 -14.93 -24.15 49.68
N PRO A 343 -15.42 -24.76 48.58
CA PRO A 343 -15.23 -26.20 48.47
C PRO A 343 -14.72 -26.67 47.11
N ALA A 344 -14.03 -27.79 47.19
CA ALA A 344 -13.30 -28.50 46.16
C ALA A 344 -14.17 -29.49 45.34
N ALA A 345 -13.57 -29.98 44.25
CA ALA A 345 -14.04 -31.02 43.34
C ALA A 345 -14.24 -32.41 44.00
N PRO A 346 -14.89 -33.34 43.30
CA PRO A 346 -14.65 -34.76 43.47
C PRO A 346 -13.95 -35.40 42.26
N SER A 347 -13.00 -36.27 42.57
CA SER A 347 -12.35 -37.25 41.71
C SER A 347 -13.19 -38.53 41.60
N GLY A 348 -13.06 -39.23 40.47
CA GLY A 348 -13.58 -40.58 40.27
C GLY A 348 -12.71 -41.34 39.27
N THR A 349 -12.03 -42.37 39.78
CA THR A 349 -11.19 -43.35 39.09
C THR A 349 -12.04 -44.52 38.57
N PHE A 350 -11.66 -45.12 37.42
CA PHE A 350 -11.87 -46.55 37.18
C PHE A 350 -10.77 -47.12 36.26
N GLU A 351 -10.31 -48.30 36.63
CA GLU A 351 -9.14 -49.03 36.15
C GLU A 351 -9.43 -50.05 35.02
N GLN A 352 -8.38 -50.26 34.22
CA GLN A 352 -7.83 -51.51 33.66
C GLN A 352 -8.65 -52.44 32.74
N GLY A 353 -7.98 -52.80 31.63
CA GLY A 353 -8.29 -53.94 30.76
C GLY A 353 -7.25 -54.13 29.67
N ASN A 354 -6.05 -54.55 30.04
CA ASN A 354 -4.96 -54.96 29.15
C ASN A 354 -5.14 -56.41 28.71
N THR A 355 -5.02 -56.73 27.42
CA THR A 355 -4.38 -57.97 26.93
C THR A 355 -3.90 -57.77 25.49
N GLY A 356 -2.58 -57.80 25.30
CA GLY A 356 -1.97 -57.97 23.99
C GLY A 356 -1.98 -59.43 23.54
N PHE A 357 -1.76 -59.65 22.24
CA PHE A 357 -1.01 -60.80 21.73
C PHE A 357 -0.44 -60.47 20.35
N ALA A 358 0.79 -60.93 20.15
CA ALA A 358 1.66 -60.64 19.02
C ALA A 358 1.65 -61.76 17.96
N SER A 359 2.22 -61.40 16.81
CA SER A 359 2.94 -62.24 15.83
C SER A 359 2.15 -63.05 14.80
N GLY A 360 2.56 -62.88 13.53
CA GLY A 360 2.12 -63.68 12.38
C GLY A 360 2.47 -63.03 11.05
N THR A 361 3.58 -63.47 10.47
CA THR A 361 4.22 -63.10 9.19
C THR A 361 3.46 -63.52 7.92
N SER A 362 3.47 -62.69 6.88
CA SER A 362 3.59 -63.03 5.43
C SER A 362 3.43 -61.74 4.60
N GLU A 363 4.49 -61.20 4.00
CA GLU A 363 4.88 -61.36 2.58
C GLU A 363 3.94 -60.70 1.55
N GLY A 364 4.55 -59.88 0.68
CA GLY A 364 3.96 -59.14 -0.46
C GLY A 364 3.65 -57.70 -0.08
N GLY A 365 4.34 -56.65 -0.54
CA GLY A 365 4.90 -56.38 -1.86
C GLY A 365 4.42 -54.97 -2.23
N PHE A 366 5.28 -54.17 -2.89
CA PHE A 366 5.10 -52.76 -3.28
C PHE A 366 5.53 -51.68 -2.27
N MET A 367 6.85 -51.56 -2.07
CA MET A 367 7.47 -50.23 -1.95
C MET A 367 7.87 -49.77 -3.35
N GLN A 368 7.23 -48.71 -3.85
CA GLN A 368 7.71 -47.99 -5.02
C GLN A 368 8.57 -46.83 -4.52
N THR A 369 9.88 -47.04 -4.52
CA THR A 369 10.89 -45.99 -4.41
C THR A 369 10.77 -45.09 -5.63
N VAL A 370 10.50 -43.79 -5.41
CA VAL A 370 10.57 -42.78 -6.45
C VAL A 370 12.05 -42.51 -6.73
N GLU A 371 12.57 -43.14 -7.79
CA GLU A 371 13.87 -42.79 -8.35
C GLU A 371 13.77 -41.45 -9.09
N VAL A 372 14.70 -40.57 -8.75
CA VAL A 372 14.99 -39.31 -9.45
C VAL A 372 15.52 -39.65 -10.84
N VAL A 373 14.68 -39.50 -11.86
CA VAL A 373 15.09 -39.68 -13.26
C VAL A 373 15.86 -38.42 -13.70
N ASN A 374 17.15 -38.63 -13.90
CA ASN A 374 18.11 -37.68 -14.46
C ASN A 374 17.90 -37.59 -15.98
N PRO A 375 17.59 -36.42 -16.58
CA PRO A 375 17.23 -36.35 -18.00
C PRO A 375 18.48 -36.11 -18.85
N THR A 376 19.25 -37.16 -19.14
CA THR A 376 20.32 -37.08 -20.17
C THR A 376 20.54 -38.43 -20.86
N SER A 377 19.94 -38.61 -22.03
CA SER A 377 20.49 -39.41 -23.15
C SER A 377 19.48 -39.49 -24.30
N PHE A 378 19.39 -38.43 -25.09
CA PHE A 378 18.83 -38.52 -26.44
C PHE A 378 20.00 -38.63 -27.41
N ILE A 379 20.14 -39.78 -28.07
CA ILE A 379 21.12 -39.99 -29.14
C ILE A 379 20.40 -39.71 -30.46
N PRO A 380 20.72 -38.64 -31.21
CA PRO A 380 20.13 -38.43 -32.53
C PRO A 380 20.80 -39.35 -33.56
N PRO A 381 20.08 -39.76 -34.63
CA PRO A 381 20.68 -40.53 -35.71
C PRO A 381 21.67 -39.65 -36.48
N THR A 382 22.83 -40.21 -36.81
CA THR A 382 23.87 -39.58 -37.63
C THR A 382 23.35 -39.37 -39.05
N GLY A 383 23.05 -38.12 -39.39
CA GLY A 383 22.88 -37.64 -40.76
C GLY A 383 23.90 -36.54 -41.01
N ASP A 384 24.90 -36.86 -41.82
CA ASP A 384 25.85 -35.91 -42.39
C ASP A 384 25.09 -34.96 -43.33
N MET A 385 25.20 -33.65 -43.13
CA MET A 385 25.15 -32.62 -44.18
C MET A 385 25.54 -31.25 -43.61
N THR A 386 26.59 -30.70 -44.21
CA THR A 386 27.22 -29.40 -43.97
C THR A 386 26.24 -28.22 -44.05
N GLY A 387 26.18 -27.40 -43.00
CA GLY A 387 25.53 -26.10 -43.01
C GLY A 387 25.77 -25.38 -41.69
N THR A 388 26.56 -24.31 -41.71
CA THR A 388 26.80 -23.43 -40.56
C THR A 388 25.54 -22.63 -40.24
N GLY A 389 24.72 -23.15 -39.33
CA GLY A 389 23.65 -22.42 -38.67
C GLY A 389 23.75 -22.69 -37.18
N GLU A 390 23.86 -21.64 -36.37
CA GLU A 390 23.81 -21.73 -34.92
C GLU A 390 22.49 -22.39 -34.51
N VAL A 391 22.57 -23.59 -33.95
CA VAL A 391 21.41 -24.32 -33.43
C VAL A 391 21.04 -23.67 -32.09
N MET A 392 20.15 -22.68 -32.12
CA MET A 392 19.48 -22.23 -30.88
C MET A 392 18.75 -23.43 -30.26
N ASN A 393 18.96 -23.64 -28.97
CA ASN A 393 18.45 -24.80 -28.25
C ASN A 393 16.92 -24.67 -28.12
N THR A 394 16.17 -25.72 -28.48
CA THR A 394 14.69 -25.72 -28.54
C THR A 394 13.96 -25.18 -27.30
N GLY A 395 14.58 -25.27 -26.11
CA GLY A 395 14.05 -24.69 -24.86
C GLY A 395 14.15 -23.16 -24.78
N GLU A 396 15.17 -22.53 -25.35
CA GLU A 396 15.34 -21.07 -25.35
C GLU A 396 14.31 -20.39 -26.26
N SER A 397 14.01 -21.02 -27.41
CA SER A 397 12.96 -20.53 -28.33
C SER A 397 11.56 -20.61 -27.72
N ALA A 398 11.27 -21.64 -26.91
CA ALA A 398 9.99 -21.78 -26.22
C ALA A 398 9.80 -20.74 -25.10
N ALA A 399 10.85 -20.50 -24.30
CA ALA A 399 10.82 -19.47 -23.25
C ALA A 399 10.69 -18.06 -23.84
N LEU A 400 11.40 -17.77 -24.95
CA LEU A 400 11.29 -16.50 -25.66
C LEU A 400 9.86 -16.28 -26.21
N ASN A 401 9.26 -17.34 -26.76
CA ASN A 401 7.87 -17.30 -27.21
C ASN A 401 6.90 -17.02 -26.05
N MET A 402 7.08 -17.68 -24.90
CA MET A 402 6.24 -17.44 -23.73
C MET A 402 6.34 -16.00 -23.21
N LYS A 403 7.55 -15.44 -23.13
CA LYS A 403 7.75 -14.02 -22.77
C LYS A 403 7.02 -13.07 -23.71
N ALA A 404 7.10 -13.29 -25.01
CA ALA A 404 6.39 -12.47 -26.00
C ALA A 404 4.86 -12.58 -25.84
N GLN A 405 4.35 -13.80 -25.62
CA GLN A 405 2.92 -14.02 -25.36
C GLN A 405 2.46 -13.29 -24.10
N VAL A 406 3.16 -13.45 -22.98
CA VAL A 406 2.84 -12.77 -21.72
C VAL A 406 2.89 -11.25 -21.90
N PHE A 407 3.91 -10.73 -22.59
CA PHE A 407 4.00 -9.29 -22.90
C PHE A 407 2.79 -8.80 -23.69
N ASN A 408 2.36 -9.52 -24.73
CA ASN A 408 1.18 -9.17 -25.52
C ASN A 408 -0.10 -9.14 -24.68
N CYS A 409 -0.21 -9.98 -23.65
CA CYS A 409 -1.34 -10.00 -22.73
C CYS A 409 -1.38 -8.73 -21.85
N ILE A 410 -0.22 -8.37 -21.29
CA ILE A 410 -0.14 -7.30 -20.29
C ILE A 410 -0.01 -5.90 -20.92
N ALA A 411 0.45 -5.81 -22.16
CA ALA A 411 0.69 -4.57 -22.89
C ALA A 411 -0.49 -3.57 -22.84
N PRO A 412 -1.74 -3.94 -23.18
CA PRO A 412 -2.88 -3.01 -23.11
C PRO A 412 -3.13 -2.47 -21.70
N VAL A 413 -2.98 -3.33 -20.69
CA VAL A 413 -3.17 -2.97 -19.27
C VAL A 413 -2.08 -1.99 -18.81
N LEU A 414 -0.83 -2.19 -19.26
CA LEU A 414 0.27 -1.25 -19.01
C LEU A 414 0.02 0.11 -19.68
N ALA A 415 -0.53 0.12 -20.90
CA ALA A 415 -0.94 1.35 -21.59
C ALA A 415 -1.98 2.13 -20.77
N GLU A 416 -3.02 1.45 -20.30
CA GLU A 416 -4.06 2.05 -19.46
C GLU A 416 -3.48 2.60 -18.16
N MET A 417 -2.57 1.86 -17.52
CA MET A 417 -1.87 2.30 -16.31
C MET A 417 -1.06 3.58 -16.54
N VAL A 418 -0.33 3.66 -17.66
CA VAL A 418 0.39 4.87 -18.06
C VAL A 418 -0.55 6.05 -18.20
N GLN A 419 -1.71 5.88 -18.84
CA GLN A 419 -2.68 6.96 -19.02
C GLN A 419 -3.27 7.43 -17.69
N GLU A 420 -3.56 6.51 -16.77
CA GLU A 420 -4.04 6.85 -15.43
C GLU A 420 -3.00 7.58 -14.58
N ILE A 421 -1.73 7.16 -14.67
CA ILE A 421 -0.62 7.86 -14.06
C ILE A 421 -0.51 9.27 -14.66
N ARG A 422 -0.40 9.39 -15.99
CA ARG A 422 -0.29 10.68 -16.70
C ARG A 422 -1.40 11.63 -16.29
N ARG A 423 -2.65 11.18 -16.32
CA ARG A 423 -3.82 11.96 -15.91
C ARG A 423 -3.69 12.49 -14.47
N SER A 424 -3.10 11.71 -13.58
CA SER A 424 -2.86 12.11 -12.19
C SER A 424 -1.77 13.18 -12.07
N LEU A 425 -0.69 13.03 -12.83
CA LEU A 425 0.41 13.99 -12.85
C LEU A 425 -0.04 15.31 -13.49
N ASP A 426 -0.75 15.26 -14.61
CA ASP A 426 -1.29 16.42 -15.32
C ASP A 426 -2.28 17.18 -14.45
N TYR A 427 -3.16 16.48 -13.72
CA TYR A 427 -4.08 17.12 -12.76
C TYR A 427 -3.33 17.91 -11.69
N PHE A 428 -2.27 17.32 -11.11
CA PHE A 428 -1.46 18.00 -10.11
C PHE A 428 -0.74 19.22 -10.68
N GLN A 429 -0.12 19.09 -11.85
CA GLN A 429 0.61 20.18 -12.51
C GLN A 429 -0.32 21.30 -12.96
N GLY A 430 -1.52 20.98 -13.44
CA GLY A 430 -2.52 21.97 -13.84
C GLY A 430 -3.06 22.83 -12.68
N ARG A 431 -3.04 22.29 -11.45
CA ARG A 431 -3.41 23.04 -10.23
C ARG A 431 -2.25 23.84 -9.64
N ASN A 432 -1.01 23.44 -9.92
CA ASN A 432 0.20 24.03 -9.32
C ASN A 432 1.07 24.65 -10.42
N GLU A 433 0.75 25.90 -10.80
CA GLU A 433 1.57 26.66 -11.72
C GLU A 433 3.04 26.69 -11.24
N ASN A 434 3.97 26.35 -12.13
CA ASN A 434 5.43 26.36 -11.91
C ASN A 434 6.02 25.32 -10.93
N SER A 435 5.36 24.19 -10.66
CA SER A 435 5.95 23.08 -9.91
C SER A 435 6.10 21.82 -10.78
N PRO A 436 7.21 21.64 -11.53
CA PRO A 436 7.44 20.43 -12.30
C PRO A 436 7.65 19.23 -11.37
N ILE A 437 7.27 18.04 -11.84
CA ILE A 437 7.62 16.78 -11.17
C ILE A 437 8.99 16.39 -11.69
N HIS A 438 9.96 16.29 -10.78
CA HIS A 438 11.38 16.13 -11.14
C HIS A 438 11.73 14.66 -11.39
N GLU A 439 11.09 13.75 -10.67
CA GLU A 439 11.34 12.31 -10.77
C GLU A 439 10.13 11.50 -10.29
N ILE A 440 10.06 10.26 -10.76
CA ILE A 440 9.09 9.24 -10.39
C ILE A 440 9.81 8.08 -9.73
N TRP A 441 9.35 7.69 -8.55
CA TRP A 441 9.82 6.51 -7.84
C TRP A 441 8.73 5.46 -7.83
N ILE A 442 8.95 4.31 -8.46
CA ILE A 442 7.99 3.21 -8.45
C ILE A 442 8.29 2.22 -7.33
N THR A 443 7.22 1.69 -6.74
CA THR A 443 7.29 0.72 -5.65
C THR A 443 6.08 -0.22 -5.66
N GLY A 444 6.00 -1.16 -4.72
CA GLY A 444 5.00 -2.22 -4.71
C GLY A 444 5.43 -3.45 -5.51
N GLY A 445 4.60 -4.50 -5.48
CA GLY A 445 4.96 -5.79 -6.09
C GLY A 445 5.07 -5.76 -7.60
N THR A 446 4.26 -4.93 -8.26
CA THR A 446 4.28 -4.80 -9.72
C THR A 446 5.49 -3.97 -10.19
N ALA A 447 6.11 -3.15 -9.32
CA ALA A 447 7.34 -2.44 -9.64
C ALA A 447 8.53 -3.36 -9.97
N SER A 448 8.46 -4.64 -9.55
CA SER A 448 9.46 -5.66 -9.88
C SER A 448 9.31 -6.22 -11.30
N LEU A 449 8.29 -5.82 -12.06
CA LEU A 449 8.15 -6.19 -13.47
C LEU A 449 9.33 -5.62 -14.27
N LYS A 450 10.12 -6.52 -14.88
CA LYS A 450 11.33 -6.14 -15.60
C LYS A 450 10.99 -5.18 -16.75
N GLY A 451 11.72 -4.06 -16.84
CA GLY A 451 11.51 -3.04 -17.88
C GLY A 451 10.39 -2.03 -17.59
N LEU A 452 9.67 -2.15 -16.47
CA LEU A 452 8.57 -1.22 -16.16
C LEU A 452 9.05 0.22 -15.92
N ALA A 453 10.10 0.42 -15.12
CA ALA A 453 10.65 1.77 -14.88
C ALA A 453 11.10 2.49 -16.17
N PRO A 454 11.92 1.89 -17.05
CA PRO A 454 12.31 2.56 -18.30
C PRO A 454 11.12 2.77 -19.25
N PHE A 455 10.13 1.87 -19.26
CA PHE A 455 8.90 2.06 -20.02
C PHE A 455 8.10 3.28 -19.53
N LEU A 456 7.88 3.39 -18.22
CA LEU A 456 7.22 4.56 -17.63
C LEU A 456 8.00 5.85 -17.90
N GLN A 457 9.33 5.81 -17.84
CA GLN A 457 10.17 6.96 -18.18
C GLN A 457 10.00 7.38 -19.65
N GLN A 458 10.00 6.42 -20.58
CA GLN A 458 9.83 6.68 -22.01
C GLN A 458 8.45 7.30 -22.30
N GLU A 459 7.40 6.75 -21.69
CA GLU A 459 6.03 7.21 -21.92
C GLU A 459 5.77 8.56 -21.24
N LEU A 460 6.15 8.72 -19.97
CA LEU A 460 5.82 9.91 -19.18
C LEU A 460 6.80 11.07 -19.40
N GLY A 461 8.00 10.80 -19.93
CA GLY A 461 9.04 11.81 -20.13
C GLY A 461 9.66 12.34 -18.83
N ILE A 462 9.47 11.65 -17.71
CA ILE A 462 9.99 12.02 -16.39
C ILE A 462 10.96 10.92 -15.91
N PRO A 463 12.15 11.27 -15.39
CA PRO A 463 13.09 10.29 -14.83
C PRO A 463 12.40 9.33 -13.87
N THR A 464 12.48 8.03 -14.15
CA THR A 464 11.76 7.00 -13.38
C THR A 464 12.71 5.92 -12.89
N LEU A 465 12.65 5.61 -11.59
CA LEU A 465 13.46 4.57 -10.95
C LEU A 465 12.63 3.70 -10.02
N VAL A 466 13.11 2.48 -9.74
CA VAL A 466 12.55 1.62 -8.68
C VAL A 466 13.11 2.07 -7.35
N ALA A 467 12.23 2.38 -6.39
CA ALA A 467 12.62 2.86 -5.08
C ALA A 467 13.33 1.77 -4.26
N ASP A 468 14.40 2.15 -3.55
CA ASP A 468 15.07 1.28 -2.58
C ASP A 468 14.82 1.79 -1.15
N PRO A 469 13.81 1.25 -0.44
CA PRO A 469 13.51 1.65 0.92
C PRO A 469 14.50 1.09 1.96
N LEU A 470 15.38 0.17 1.59
CA LEU A 470 16.35 -0.44 2.51
C LEU A 470 17.64 0.38 2.63
N SER A 471 17.90 1.26 1.67
CA SER A 471 19.10 2.12 1.61
C SER A 471 19.35 2.96 2.88
N GLY A 472 18.29 3.35 3.60
CA GLY A 472 18.37 4.17 4.81
C GLY A 472 18.31 3.40 6.14
N VAL A 473 18.22 2.07 6.12
CA VAL A 473 18.07 1.25 7.34
C VAL A 473 19.16 0.18 7.44
N ARG A 474 19.51 -0.17 8.68
CA ARG A 474 20.32 -1.37 8.92
C ARG A 474 19.41 -2.58 9.06
N VAL A 475 19.53 -3.55 8.16
CA VAL A 475 18.73 -4.78 8.23
C VAL A 475 19.53 -5.89 8.90
N THR A 476 19.00 -6.45 9.99
CA THR A 476 19.51 -7.65 10.65
C THR A 476 18.40 -8.71 10.57
N SER A 477 18.18 -9.27 9.38
CA SER A 477 17.21 -10.35 9.19
C SER A 477 17.87 -11.71 9.36
N ARG A 478 17.15 -12.66 9.96
CA ARG A 478 17.56 -14.07 10.03
C ARG A 478 17.10 -14.88 8.82
N ASN A 479 16.02 -14.43 8.16
CA ASN A 479 15.29 -15.24 7.18
C ASN A 479 15.73 -14.98 5.74
N TYR A 480 16.46 -13.91 5.48
CA TYR A 480 16.82 -13.50 4.13
C TYR A 480 18.30 -13.17 3.98
N SER A 481 18.89 -13.58 2.85
CA SER A 481 20.19 -13.08 2.44
C SER A 481 20.08 -11.62 1.96
N PRO A 482 21.18 -10.85 1.96
CA PRO A 482 21.18 -9.48 1.44
C PRO A 482 20.68 -9.37 -0.01
N GLU A 483 21.01 -10.33 -0.86
CA GLU A 483 20.62 -10.36 -2.27
C GLU A 483 19.11 -10.53 -2.42
N HIS A 484 18.53 -11.49 -1.69
CA HIS A 484 17.08 -11.73 -1.73
C HIS A 484 16.27 -10.59 -1.09
N LEU A 485 16.83 -9.90 -0.08
CA LEU A 485 16.20 -8.70 0.46
C LEU A 485 16.10 -7.59 -0.59
N GLN A 486 17.11 -7.43 -1.45
CA GLN A 486 17.08 -6.42 -2.51
C GLN A 486 15.97 -6.71 -3.53
N GLU A 487 15.76 -7.98 -3.88
CA GLU A 487 14.67 -8.41 -4.77
C GLU A 487 13.29 -8.09 -4.21
N LEU A 488 13.15 -8.14 -2.88
CA LEU A 488 11.89 -7.88 -2.17
C LEU A 488 11.75 -6.42 -1.74
N ALA A 489 12.78 -5.58 -1.88
CA ALA A 489 12.84 -4.26 -1.27
C ALA A 489 11.64 -3.38 -1.66
N SER A 490 11.21 -3.44 -2.92
CA SER A 490 10.05 -2.69 -3.45
C SER A 490 8.72 -3.05 -2.77
N LEU A 491 8.61 -4.19 -2.09
CA LEU A 491 7.39 -4.61 -1.38
C LEU A 491 7.24 -3.97 0.01
N PHE A 492 8.33 -3.51 0.62
CA PHE A 492 8.36 -3.11 2.02
C PHE A 492 8.23 -1.61 2.37
N PRO A 493 8.16 -0.61 1.46
CA PRO A 493 8.17 0.79 1.88
C PRO A 493 6.99 1.17 2.78
N VAL A 494 5.78 0.70 2.50
CA VAL A 494 4.62 0.92 3.41
C VAL A 494 4.95 0.38 4.80
N CYS A 495 5.34 -0.88 4.88
CA CYS A 495 5.59 -1.56 6.15
C CYS A 495 6.76 -0.93 6.95
N LEU A 496 7.83 -0.51 6.28
CA LEU A 496 8.96 0.22 6.86
C LEU A 496 8.53 1.59 7.39
N GLY A 497 7.69 2.29 6.63
CA GLY A 497 7.13 3.58 7.01
C GLY A 497 6.29 3.53 8.28
N LEU A 498 5.49 2.47 8.42
CA LEU A 498 4.67 2.22 9.60
C LEU A 498 5.53 1.95 10.83
N GLY A 499 6.55 1.09 10.71
CA GLY A 499 7.49 0.82 11.80
C GLY A 499 8.36 2.04 12.17
N ALA A 500 8.56 2.95 11.23
CA ALA A 500 9.32 4.19 11.44
C ALA A 500 8.49 5.35 12.01
N ARG A 501 7.16 5.23 12.08
CA ARG A 501 6.23 6.33 12.48
C ARG A 501 6.65 7.05 13.77
N ASP A 502 7.06 6.29 14.78
CA ASP A 502 7.48 6.81 16.09
C ASP A 502 9.00 7.00 16.23
N LEU A 503 9.78 6.58 15.24
CA LEU A 503 11.24 6.54 15.30
C LEU A 503 11.88 7.76 14.60
N VAL A 504 11.19 8.29 13.60
CA VAL A 504 11.56 9.45 12.80
C VAL A 504 11.01 10.74 13.44
N ALA A 505 11.83 11.80 13.48
CA ALA A 505 11.40 13.09 14.00
C ALA A 505 10.57 13.85 12.95
N VAL A 506 9.46 14.45 13.37
CA VAL A 506 8.68 15.37 12.53
C VAL A 506 9.34 16.76 12.55
N PRO A 507 9.66 17.36 11.39
CA PRO A 507 10.08 18.76 11.35
C PRO A 507 8.94 19.67 11.84
N GLY A 508 9.14 20.39 12.95
CA GLY A 508 8.31 21.55 13.35
C GLY A 508 7.01 21.28 14.12
N GLY A 509 6.72 20.06 14.61
CA GLY A 509 5.44 19.76 15.27
C GLY A 509 5.51 18.87 16.52
N LYS A 510 4.55 19.08 17.44
CA LYS A 510 4.26 18.16 18.57
C LYS A 510 3.38 16.97 18.17
N ARG A 511 2.66 17.06 17.03
CA ARG A 511 1.85 15.96 16.48
C ARG A 511 2.71 15.11 15.54
N LYS A 512 2.58 13.79 15.68
CA LYS A 512 3.16 12.80 14.76
C LYS A 512 2.52 13.00 13.38
N ARG A 513 3.32 12.94 12.30
CA ARG A 513 2.82 13.00 10.91
C ARG A 513 1.76 11.93 10.68
#